data_AF-A0ABD0QD58-F1
#
_entry.id   AF-A0ABD0QD58-F1
#
_cell.length_a   1.000
_cell.length_b   1.000
_cell.length_c   1.000
_cell.angle_alpha   90.00
_cell.angle_beta   90.00
_cell.angle_gamma   90.00
#
_symmetry.space_group_name_H-M   'P 1'
#
loop_
_entity.id
_entity.type
_entity.pdbx_description
1 polymer ?
#
loop_
_entity_poly.entity_id
_entity_poly.type
_entity_poly.pdbx_seq_one_letter_code
_entity_poly.pdbx_strand_id
1 'polypeptide(L)' 'MHKYQPRVHVIRKDFSSELSPTKPVPTGEGVKTFSFPETVFTTVTAYQNQQ' A
#
# COMPACT_ATOMS: atom_id res chain seq x y z
N MET A 1 -1.20 -8.75 -16.56
CA MET A 1 -2.41 -7.93 -16.75
C MET A 1 -3.35 -8.14 -15.55
N HIS A 2 -2.93 -7.73 -14.35
CA HIS A 2 -3.74 -7.88 -13.14
C HIS A 2 -4.08 -6.50 -12.57
N LYS A 3 -5.26 -6.37 -11.96
CA LYS A 3 -5.72 -5.13 -11.32
C LYS A 3 -5.22 -5.05 -9.88
N TYR A 4 -4.70 -3.90 -9.47
CA TYR A 4 -4.17 -3.65 -8.11
C TYR A 4 -4.74 -2.36 -7.54
N GLN A 5 -5.05 -2.38 -6.24
CA GLN A 5 -5.44 -1.22 -5.43
C GLN A 5 -4.24 -0.81 -4.55
N PRO A 6 -3.59 0.34 -4.80
CA PRO A 6 -2.64 0.93 -3.88
C PRO A 6 -3.28 1.19 -2.50
N ARG A 7 -2.47 1.04 -1.44
CA ARG A 7 -2.86 1.31 -0.05
C ARG A 7 -1.76 2.12 0.62
N VAL A 8 -2.15 3.07 1.47
CA VAL A 8 -1.22 3.84 2.29
C VAL A 8 -1.38 3.41 3.74
N HIS A 9 -0.27 3.07 4.39
CA HIS A 9 -0.24 2.65 5.78
C HIS A 9 0.49 3.72 6.61
N VAL A 10 -0.20 4.29 7.60
CA VAL A 10 0.38 5.21 8.57
C VAL A 10 0.49 4.48 9.90
N ILE A 11 1.70 4.34 10.40
CA ILE A 11 2.00 3.57 11.61
C ILE A 11 2.62 4.51 12.63
N ARG A 12 1.99 4.62 13.80
CA ARG A 12 2.59 5.29 14.95
C ARG A 12 3.76 4.43 15.45
N LYS A 13 4.97 5.00 15.46
CA LYS A 13 6.15 4.35 16.01
C LYS A 13 6.24 4.63 17.51
N ASP A 14 6.11 3.59 18.32
CA ASP A 14 6.46 3.62 19.74
C ASP A 14 7.92 3.21 19.93
N PHE A 15 8.56 3.62 21.03
CA PHE A 15 9.98 3.38 21.29
C PHE A 15 10.39 1.89 21.23
N SER A 16 9.47 0.97 21.55
CA SER A 16 9.68 -0.48 21.48
C SER A 16 9.34 -1.09 20.11
N SER A 17 8.75 -0.32 19.19
CA SER A 17 8.30 -0.85 17.89
C SER A 17 9.43 -0.86 16.87
N GLU A 18 9.80 -2.07 16.43
CA GLU A 18 10.75 -2.28 15.35
C GLU A 18 10.00 -2.30 14.00
N LEU A 19 9.99 -1.17 13.31
CA LEU A 19 9.45 -1.06 11.95
C LEU A 19 10.55 -1.39 10.94
N SER A 20 10.31 -2.39 10.07
CA SER A 20 11.20 -2.76 8.97
C SER A 20 10.45 -2.67 7.63
N PRO A 21 11.05 -2.09 6.57
CA PRO A 21 10.47 -2.08 5.22
C PRO A 21 10.26 -3.48 4.62
N THR A 22 10.97 -4.49 5.12
CA THR A 22 10.90 -5.87 4.60
C THR A 22 9.96 -6.77 5.41
N LYS A 23 9.46 -6.30 6.55
CA LYS A 23 8.50 -7.04 7.38
C LYS A 23 7.07 -6.69 6.95
N PRO A 24 6.09 -7.59 7.18
CA PRO A 24 4.68 -7.29 6.94
C PRO A 24 4.21 -6.05 7.71
N VAL A 25 3.22 -5.34 7.16
CA VAL A 25 2.58 -4.22 7.85
C VAL A 25 1.91 -4.73 9.13
N PRO A 26 2.26 -4.20 10.31
CA PRO A 26 1.64 -4.61 11.56
C PRO A 26 0.15 -4.29 11.57
N THR A 27 -0.62 -4.99 12.39
CA THR A 27 -2.04 -4.76 12.59
C THR A 27 -2.31 -4.38 14.05
N GLY A 28 -3.34 -3.56 14.29
CA GLY A 28 -3.75 -3.16 15.64
C GLY A 28 -3.74 -1.65 15.87
N GLU A 29 -3.72 -1.28 17.16
CA GLU A 29 -3.78 0.11 17.59
C GLU A 29 -2.57 0.91 17.07
N GLY A 30 -2.80 2.15 16.65
CA GLY A 30 -1.77 3.02 16.06
C GLY A 30 -1.46 2.76 14.59
N VAL A 31 -2.04 1.72 13.96
CA VAL A 31 -1.96 1.48 12.52
C VAL A 31 -3.25 1.97 11.83
N LYS A 32 -3.11 2.88 10.87
CA LYS A 32 -4.21 3.30 9.99
C LYS A 32 -3.88 2.93 8.55
N THR A 33 -4.84 2.33 7.87
CA THR A 33 -4.72 2.00 6.45
C THR A 33 -5.76 2.75 5.65
N PHE A 34 -5.32 3.40 4.59
CA PHE A 34 -6.14 4.17 3.68
C PHE A 34 -6.11 3.56 2.28
N SER A 35 -7.21 3.68 1.56
CA SER A 35 -7.36 3.22 0.18
C SER A 35 -8.18 4.24 -0.57
N PHE A 36 -7.75 4.53 -1.80
CA PHE A 36 -8.31 5.56 -2.66
C PHE A 36 -8.78 4.87 -3.93
N PRO A 37 -10.09 4.65 -4.13
CA PRO A 37 -10.62 3.87 -5.26
C PRO A 37 -10.18 4.38 -6.65
N GLU A 38 -9.90 5.68 -6.76
CA GLU A 38 -9.39 6.35 -7.95
C GLU A 38 -7.94 5.94 -8.31
N THR A 39 -7.22 5.30 -7.40
CA THR A 39 -5.81 4.88 -7.62
C THR A 39 -5.67 3.45 -8.14
N VAL A 40 -6.77 2.77 -8.43
CA VAL A 40 -6.72 1.40 -8.95
C VAL A 40 -6.17 1.38 -10.37
N PHE A 41 -5.21 0.50 -10.64
CA PHE A 41 -4.60 0.36 -11.96
C PHE A 41 -4.40 -1.10 -12.36
N THR A 42 -4.15 -1.34 -13.64
CA THR A 42 -3.78 -2.67 -14.16
C THR A 42 -2.28 -2.69 -14.44
N THR A 43 -1.55 -3.66 -13.90
CA THR A 43 -0.14 -3.84 -14.22
C THR A 43 0.02 -4.32 -15.66
N VAL A 44 0.95 -3.67 -16.37
CA VAL A 44 1.27 -3.94 -17.77
C VAL A 44 2.79 -4.01 -17.92
N THR A 45 3.28 -4.78 -18.90
CA THR A 45 4.70 -4.78 -19.28
C THR A 45 5.02 -3.68 -20.30
N ALA A 46 4.01 -3.19 -21.00
CA ALA A 46 4.06 -2.03 -21.89
C ALA A 46 2.68 -1.34 -21.91
N TYR A 47 2.64 -0.02 -22.11
CA TYR A 47 1.38 0.73 -22.25
C TYR A 47 0.54 0.15 -23.38
N GLN A 48 -0.77 0.01 -23.13
CA GLN A 48 -1.71 -0.59 -24.06
C GLN A 48 -2.65 0.45 -24.68
N ASN A 49 -3.02 1.49 -23.91
CA ASN A 49 -3.86 2.57 -24.40
C ASN A 49 -3.00 3.65 -25.05
N GLN A 50 -3.38 4.09 -26.26
CA GLN A 50 -2.70 5.15 -27.02
C GLN A 50 -3.47 6.49 -26.97
N GLN A 51 -4.59 6.55 -26.25
CA GLN A 51 -5.30 7.81 -25.99
C GLN A 51 -4.43 8.86 -25.32
#